data_AF-A0A8J6XUP0-F1
#
_entry.id   AF-A0A8J6XUP0-F1
#
_cell.length_a   1.000
_cell.length_b   1.000
_cell.length_c   1.000
_cell.angle_alpha   90.00
_cell.angle_beta   90.00
_cell.angle_gamma   90.00
#
_symmetry.space_group_name_H-M   'P 1'
#
loop_
_entity.id
_entity.type
_entity.pdbx_description
1 polymer ?
#
loop_
_entity_poly.entity_id
_entity_poly.type
_entity_poly.pdbx_seq_one_letter_code
_entity_poly.pdbx_strand_id
1 'polypeptide(L)'
;MNIIFNPEKHFLGNLCRHNHNWENTGKSLRIRIKSGSNRCAVCADLHNRRNKGNKEHSKKQYAAYGKPWYEKNRERLREDRKVYREQTKEKTKERGKRYREENHEAILESAKDYYYRNKIKFFIKANNRRIRKASCHAYPYQKTEALARFENSCAYCGCKEKLTIDHFIPITKGGPDCLGNIVPACIRCNTSKLNHDPLQWYKSQPFYSKQRWQKILKELGKTDANYTQLPLF
;
A
#
# COMPACT_ATOMS: atom_id res chain seq x y z
N MET A 1 -42.29 2.45 0.75
CA MET A 1 -40.91 1.90 0.76
C MET A 1 -40.30 2.17 -0.60
N ASN A 2 -39.19 2.91 -0.69
CA ASN A 2 -38.48 3.10 -1.95
C ASN A 2 -37.52 1.94 -2.19
N ILE A 3 -38.01 0.85 -2.77
CA ILE A 3 -37.14 -0.22 -3.27
C ILE A 3 -36.73 0.19 -4.68
N ILE A 4 -35.42 0.33 -4.93
CA ILE A 4 -34.91 0.66 -6.27
C ILE A 4 -34.75 -0.65 -7.05
N PHE A 5 -35.33 -0.70 -8.25
CA PHE A 5 -35.20 -1.85 -9.14
C PHE A 5 -33.73 -2.09 -9.50
N ASN A 6 -33.29 -3.35 -9.45
CA ASN A 6 -31.95 -3.76 -9.87
C ASN A 6 -32.11 -5.03 -10.73
N PRO A 7 -31.80 -4.99 -12.03
CA PRO A 7 -32.09 -6.06 -12.97
C PRO A 7 -31.31 -7.36 -12.70
N GLU A 8 -30.11 -7.27 -12.11
CA GLU A 8 -29.31 -8.44 -11.76
C GLU A 8 -29.95 -9.22 -10.60
N LYS A 9 -30.53 -8.50 -9.64
CA LYS A 9 -31.03 -9.06 -8.37
C LYS A 9 -32.54 -9.25 -8.33
N HIS A 10 -33.28 -8.56 -9.19
CA HIS A 10 -34.73 -8.53 -9.17
C HIS A 10 -35.36 -8.98 -10.48
N PHE A 11 -36.59 -9.48 -10.37
CA PHE A 11 -37.44 -9.80 -11.51
C PHE A 11 -38.92 -9.65 -11.13
N LEU A 12 -39.76 -9.45 -12.13
CA LEU A 12 -41.22 -9.47 -11.94
C LEU A 12 -41.69 -10.92 -11.92
N GLY A 13 -42.39 -11.30 -10.86
CA GLY A 13 -42.98 -12.62 -10.73
C GLY A 13 -44.40 -12.55 -10.19
N ASN A 14 -44.98 -13.71 -9.89
CA ASN A 14 -46.34 -13.80 -9.36
C ASN A 14 -46.54 -12.83 -8.19
N LEU A 15 -47.73 -12.24 -8.13
CA LEU A 15 -48.12 -11.37 -7.02
C LEU A 15 -47.96 -12.13 -5.70
N CYS A 16 -47.38 -11.48 -4.69
CA CYS A 16 -47.16 -12.10 -3.40
C CYS A 16 -48.45 -12.12 -2.57
N ARG A 17 -48.52 -13.04 -1.59
CA ARG A 17 -49.68 -13.19 -0.69
C ARG A 17 -50.05 -11.95 0.13
N HIS A 18 -49.15 -10.97 0.21
CA HIS A 18 -49.36 -9.69 0.90
C HIS A 18 -49.73 -8.55 -0.07
N ASN A 19 -50.10 -8.89 -1.31
CA ASN A 19 -50.54 -7.97 -2.35
C ASN A 19 -49.56 -6.82 -2.68
N HIS A 20 -48.25 -7.03 -2.48
CA HIS A 20 -47.23 -6.05 -2.88
C HIS A 20 -47.09 -6.00 -4.41
N ASN A 21 -47.97 -5.22 -5.05
CA ASN A 21 -47.99 -4.99 -6.48
C ASN A 21 -46.93 -3.96 -6.86
N TRP A 22 -46.05 -4.32 -7.79
CA TRP A 22 -45.03 -3.40 -8.30
C TRP A 22 -45.67 -2.49 -9.35
N GLU A 23 -45.74 -1.18 -9.06
CA GLU A 23 -46.21 -0.16 -10.01
C GLU A 23 -47.57 -0.51 -10.67
N ASN A 24 -48.47 -1.16 -9.92
CA ASN A 24 -49.78 -1.61 -10.39
C ASN A 24 -49.77 -2.59 -11.58
N THR A 25 -48.63 -3.24 -11.87
CA THR A 25 -48.47 -4.20 -12.97
C THR A 25 -49.22 -5.53 -12.79
N GLY A 26 -49.79 -5.77 -11.60
CA GLY A 26 -50.41 -7.04 -11.23
C GLY A 26 -49.39 -8.11 -10.82
N LYS A 27 -48.11 -7.75 -10.73
CA LYS A 27 -46.99 -8.63 -10.39
C LYS A 27 -46.21 -8.07 -9.21
N SER A 28 -45.53 -8.93 -8.46
CA SER A 28 -44.63 -8.48 -7.39
C SER A 28 -43.20 -8.44 -7.88
N LEU A 29 -42.46 -7.41 -7.44
CA LEU A 29 -41.01 -7.39 -7.56
C LEU A 29 -40.42 -8.45 -6.61
N ARG A 30 -39.70 -9.43 -7.16
CA ARG A 30 -39.12 -10.57 -6.45
C ARG A 30 -37.59 -10.55 -6.49
N ILE A 31 -36.95 -11.02 -5.43
CA ILE A 31 -35.49 -11.08 -5.30
C ILE A 31 -35.02 -12.49 -5.68
N ARG A 32 -33.95 -12.57 -6.49
CA ARG A 32 -33.20 -13.81 -6.73
C ARG A 32 -32.30 -14.08 -5.52
N ILE A 33 -32.54 -15.17 -4.80
CA ILE A 33 -31.71 -15.60 -3.67
C ILE A 33 -30.94 -16.87 -4.07
N LYS A 34 -29.65 -16.97 -3.70
CA LYS A 34 -28.77 -18.12 -4.02
C LYS A 34 -29.34 -19.48 -3.58
N SER A 35 -30.21 -19.50 -2.57
CA SER A 35 -30.85 -20.70 -2.03
C SER A 35 -32.12 -21.13 -2.81
N GLY A 36 -32.44 -20.50 -3.94
CA GLY A 36 -33.60 -20.85 -4.78
C GLY A 36 -34.96 -20.32 -4.30
N SER A 37 -35.03 -19.66 -3.14
CA SER A 37 -36.29 -19.13 -2.60
C SER A 37 -36.63 -17.73 -3.16
N ASN A 38 -37.70 -17.64 -3.96
CA ASN A 38 -38.09 -16.41 -4.64
C ASN A 38 -39.07 -15.57 -3.81
N ARG A 39 -38.52 -14.77 -2.88
CA ARG A 39 -39.31 -13.88 -2.00
C ARG A 39 -39.60 -12.54 -2.66
N CYS A 40 -40.76 -11.96 -2.35
CA CYS A 40 -41.08 -10.58 -2.70
C CYS A 40 -40.07 -9.63 -2.03
N ALA A 41 -39.58 -8.63 -2.78
CA ALA A 41 -38.58 -7.69 -2.32
C ALA A 41 -39.02 -6.88 -1.10
N VAL A 42 -40.28 -6.46 -1.08
CA VAL A 42 -40.91 -5.76 0.06
C VAL A 42 -40.94 -6.65 1.31
N CYS A 43 -41.39 -7.90 1.17
CA CYS A 43 -41.42 -8.84 2.29
C CYS A 43 -40.01 -9.16 2.82
N ALA A 44 -39.03 -9.28 1.92
CA ALA A 44 -37.64 -9.52 2.29
C ALA A 44 -37.04 -8.34 3.03
N ASP A 45 -37.30 -7.10 2.58
CA ASP A 45 -36.87 -5.88 3.26
C ASP A 45 -37.51 -5.76 4.66
N LEU A 46 -38.84 -5.96 4.77
CA LEU A 46 -39.54 -6.00 6.05
C LEU A 46 -38.95 -7.03 7.02
N HIS A 47 -38.72 -8.26 6.53
CA HIS A 47 -38.09 -9.31 7.32
C HIS A 47 -36.68 -8.91 7.76
N ASN A 48 -35.86 -8.36 6.86
CA ASN A 48 -34.49 -7.93 7.15
C ASN A 48 -34.45 -6.79 8.17
N ARG A 49 -35.35 -5.81 8.07
CA ARG A 49 -35.48 -4.72 9.06
C ARG A 49 -35.86 -5.26 10.43
N ARG A 50 -36.84 -6.17 10.50
CA ARG A 50 -37.22 -6.85 11.76
C ARG A 50 -36.04 -7.64 12.34
N ASN A 51 -35.32 -8.40 11.52
CA ASN A 51 -34.15 -9.16 11.98
C ASN A 51 -33.01 -8.26 12.45
N LYS A 52 -32.77 -7.13 11.76
CA LYS A 52 -31.81 -6.12 12.18
C LYS A 52 -32.20 -5.52 13.54
N GLY A 53 -33.47 -5.17 13.72
CA GLY A 53 -34.03 -4.70 14.99
C GLY A 53 -33.86 -5.72 16.11
N ASN A 54 -34.17 -7.00 15.87
CA ASN A 54 -33.97 -8.08 16.83
C ASN A 54 -32.50 -8.27 17.20
N LYS A 55 -31.58 -8.21 16.22
CA LYS A 55 -30.13 -8.29 16.45
C LYS A 55 -29.62 -7.12 17.29
N GLU A 56 -30.13 -5.92 17.03
CA GLU A 56 -29.77 -4.71 17.78
C GLU A 56 -30.32 -4.73 19.21
N HIS A 57 -31.55 -5.19 19.40
CA HIS A 57 -32.14 -5.43 20.72
C HIS A 57 -31.35 -6.49 21.50
N SER A 58 -31.07 -7.63 20.90
CA SER A 58 -30.25 -8.69 21.50
C SER A 58 -28.85 -8.20 21.86
N LYS A 59 -28.19 -7.40 20.99
CA LYS A 59 -26.89 -6.77 21.29
C LYS A 59 -26.96 -5.85 22.50
N LYS A 60 -28.02 -5.05 22.62
CA LYS A 60 -28.24 -4.18 23.79
C LYS A 60 -28.45 -5.00 25.07
N GLN A 61 -29.22 -6.08 25.00
CA GLN A 61 -29.46 -7.00 26.12
C GLN A 61 -28.16 -7.72 26.55
N TYR A 62 -27.39 -8.25 25.61
CA TYR A 62 -26.08 -8.85 25.86
C TYR A 62 -25.08 -7.85 26.42
N ALA A 63 -25.11 -6.59 25.97
CA ALA A 63 -24.26 -5.54 26.54
C ALA A 63 -24.70 -5.16 27.97
N ALA A 64 -26.01 -5.07 28.22
CA ALA A 64 -26.57 -4.73 29.53
C ALA A 64 -26.28 -5.80 30.60
N TYR A 65 -26.31 -7.09 30.23
CA TYR A 65 -25.99 -8.18 31.14
C TYR A 65 -24.50 -8.53 31.17
N GLY A 66 -23.83 -8.50 30.01
CA GLY A 66 -22.44 -8.92 29.86
C GLY A 66 -21.42 -7.92 30.40
N LYS A 67 -21.70 -6.61 30.34
CA LYS A 67 -20.78 -5.58 30.83
C LYS A 67 -20.65 -5.61 32.36
N PRO A 68 -21.74 -5.61 33.17
CA PRO A 68 -21.63 -5.71 34.63
C PRO A 68 -20.98 -7.04 35.08
N TRP A 69 -21.31 -8.14 34.41
CA TRP A 69 -20.67 -9.43 34.69
C TRP A 69 -19.16 -9.38 34.40
N TYR A 70 -18.76 -8.83 33.25
CA TYR A 70 -17.34 -8.70 32.89
C TYR A 70 -16.60 -7.80 33.88
N GLU A 71 -17.18 -6.67 34.27
CA GLU A 71 -16.57 -5.75 35.25
C GLU A 71 -16.35 -6.43 36.60
N LYS A 72 -17.38 -7.12 37.12
CA LYS A 72 -17.30 -7.89 38.37
C LYS A 72 -16.27 -9.04 38.31
N ASN A 73 -16.02 -9.60 37.13
CA ASN A 73 -15.13 -10.75 36.94
C ASN A 73 -13.78 -10.39 36.28
N ARG A 74 -13.51 -9.11 36.00
CA ARG A 74 -12.39 -8.67 35.15
C ARG A 74 -11.04 -9.10 35.70
N GLU A 75 -10.85 -8.97 37.01
CA GLU A 75 -9.61 -9.30 37.70
C GLU A 75 -9.36 -10.81 37.70
N ARG A 76 -10.38 -11.59 38.10
CA ARG A 76 -10.34 -13.05 38.00
C ARG A 76 -10.01 -13.51 36.57
N LEU A 77 -10.70 -12.99 35.55
CA LEU A 77 -10.44 -13.32 34.15
C LEU A 77 -9.03 -12.90 33.68
N ARG A 78 -8.44 -11.84 34.24
CA ARG A 78 -7.05 -11.47 33.95
C ARG A 78 -6.09 -12.46 34.60
N GLU A 79 -6.33 -12.84 35.84
CA GLU A 79 -5.50 -13.79 36.58
C GLU A 79 -5.57 -15.19 35.95
N ASP A 80 -6.78 -15.69 35.65
CA ASP A 80 -7.00 -16.94 34.92
C ASP A 80 -6.26 -16.95 33.59
N ARG A 81 -6.26 -15.83 32.85
CA ARG A 81 -5.50 -15.70 31.60
C ARG A 81 -4.00 -15.72 31.81
N LYS A 82 -3.48 -15.16 32.91
CA LYS A 82 -2.04 -15.24 33.23
C LYS A 82 -1.66 -16.67 33.57
N VAL A 83 -2.42 -17.32 34.45
CA VAL A 83 -2.22 -18.72 34.84
C VAL A 83 -2.27 -19.63 33.62
N TYR A 84 -3.29 -19.48 32.78
CA TYR A 84 -3.40 -20.22 31.52
C TYR A 84 -2.22 -19.96 30.59
N ARG A 85 -1.79 -18.70 30.42
CA ARG A 85 -0.62 -18.36 29.60
C ARG A 85 0.64 -19.03 30.12
N GLU A 86 0.88 -19.02 31.43
CA GLU A 86 2.09 -19.63 32.02
C GLU A 86 2.06 -21.15 31.88
N GLN A 87 0.92 -21.78 32.20
CA GLN A 87 0.73 -23.22 32.05
C GLN A 87 0.86 -23.72 30.61
N THR A 88 0.47 -22.89 29.63
CA THR A 88 0.51 -23.25 28.20
C THR A 88 1.73 -22.71 27.46
N LYS A 89 2.59 -21.94 28.13
CA LYS A 89 3.74 -21.22 27.54
C LYS A 89 4.68 -22.17 26.82
N GLU A 90 5.19 -23.18 27.51
CA GLU A 90 6.15 -24.12 26.94
C GLU A 90 5.52 -24.97 25.84
N LYS A 91 4.29 -25.47 26.04
CA LYS A 91 3.56 -26.21 24.99
C LYS A 91 3.34 -25.36 23.74
N THR A 92 3.05 -24.06 23.90
CA THR A 92 2.86 -23.12 22.77
C THR A 92 4.17 -22.82 22.06
N LYS A 93 5.25 -22.63 22.82
CA LYS A 93 6.59 -22.40 22.30
C LYS A 93 7.09 -23.60 21.51
N GLU A 94 6.92 -24.80 22.05
CA GLU A 94 7.29 -26.08 21.42
C GLU A 94 6.48 -26.32 20.15
N ARG A 95 5.15 -26.15 20.22
CA ARG A 95 4.29 -26.22 19.02
C ARG A 95 4.72 -25.22 17.95
N GLY A 96 5.08 -23.99 18.34
CA GLY A 96 5.55 -22.96 17.42
C GLY A 96 6.92 -23.28 16.82
N LYS A 97 7.81 -23.90 17.59
CA LYS A 97 9.11 -24.39 17.11
C LYS A 97 8.90 -25.51 16.09
N ARG A 98 8.14 -26.54 16.46
CA ARG A 98 7.80 -27.66 15.58
C ARG A 98 7.15 -27.20 14.28
N TYR A 99 6.18 -26.29 14.34
CA TYR A 99 5.56 -25.72 13.14
C TYR A 99 6.59 -25.04 12.22
N ARG A 100 7.52 -24.26 12.78
CA ARG A 100 8.58 -23.60 12.00
C ARG A 100 9.55 -24.59 11.36
N GLU A 101 9.85 -25.69 12.05
CA GLU A 101 10.74 -26.75 11.55
C GLU A 101 10.05 -27.56 10.44
N GLU A 102 8.85 -28.08 10.71
CA GLU A 102 8.05 -28.87 9.76
C GLU A 102 7.66 -28.07 8.51
N ASN A 103 7.47 -26.75 8.63
CA ASN A 103 7.04 -25.89 7.53
C ASN A 103 8.15 -24.94 7.06
N HIS A 104 9.41 -25.21 7.42
CA HIS A 104 10.53 -24.28 7.17
C HIS A 104 10.62 -23.86 5.69
N GLU A 105 10.58 -24.82 4.77
CA GLU A 105 10.65 -24.55 3.33
C GLU A 105 9.45 -23.76 2.82
N ALA A 106 8.23 -24.14 3.22
CA ALA A 106 7.01 -23.44 2.83
C ALA A 106 6.97 -21.99 3.36
N ILE A 107 7.49 -21.77 4.58
CA ILE A 107 7.65 -20.44 5.18
C ILE A 107 8.66 -19.61 4.38
N LEU A 108 9.81 -20.17 4.04
CA LEU A 108 10.82 -19.49 3.23
C LEU A 108 10.29 -19.15 1.84
N GLU A 109 9.59 -20.07 1.19
CA GLU A 109 9.03 -19.84 -0.14
C GLU A 109 7.94 -18.76 -0.11
N SER A 110 7.05 -18.82 0.87
CA SER A 110 6.04 -17.77 1.10
C SER A 110 6.70 -16.41 1.39
N ALA A 111 7.81 -16.39 2.15
CA ALA A 111 8.55 -15.17 2.43
C ALA A 111 9.20 -14.58 1.17
N LYS A 112 9.78 -15.44 0.30
CA LYS A 112 10.32 -15.03 -1.01
C LYS A 112 9.22 -14.45 -1.89
N ASP A 113 8.11 -15.17 -2.04
CA ASP A 113 6.96 -14.72 -2.85
C ASP A 113 6.41 -13.38 -2.33
N TYR A 114 6.22 -13.26 -1.01
CA TYR A 114 5.81 -12.01 -0.38
C TYR A 114 6.79 -10.87 -0.70
N TYR A 115 8.10 -11.13 -0.61
CA TYR A 115 9.14 -10.16 -0.96
C TYR A 115 9.05 -9.75 -2.43
N TYR A 116 8.94 -10.70 -3.37
CA TYR A 116 8.88 -10.40 -4.79
C TYR A 116 7.63 -9.60 -5.17
N ARG A 117 6.45 -9.98 -4.66
CA ARG A 117 5.20 -9.23 -4.87
C ARG A 117 5.24 -7.82 -4.27
N ASN A 118 6.01 -7.62 -3.19
CA ASN A 118 6.12 -6.35 -2.49
C ASN A 118 7.47 -5.63 -2.73
N LYS A 119 8.24 -6.03 -3.75
CA LYS A 119 9.62 -5.54 -3.96
C LYS A 119 9.70 -4.01 -4.02
N ILE A 120 8.75 -3.37 -4.70
CA ILE A 120 8.66 -1.90 -4.83
C ILE A 120 8.42 -1.25 -3.47
N LYS A 121 7.51 -1.81 -2.65
CA LYS A 121 7.22 -1.31 -1.29
C LYS A 121 8.45 -1.35 -0.39
N PHE A 122 9.26 -2.42 -0.46
CA PHE A 122 10.50 -2.53 0.29
C PHE A 122 11.57 -1.56 -0.21
N PHE A 123 11.69 -1.38 -1.52
CA PHE A 123 12.57 -0.37 -2.12
C PHE A 123 12.25 1.04 -1.62
N ILE A 124 10.98 1.44 -1.64
CA ILE A 124 10.53 2.76 -1.15
C ILE A 124 10.84 2.91 0.34
N LYS A 125 10.54 1.90 1.17
CA LYS A 125 10.87 1.93 2.61
C LYS A 125 12.36 2.09 2.86
N ALA A 126 13.20 1.37 2.12
CA ALA A 126 14.66 1.46 2.23
C ALA A 126 15.17 2.85 1.81
N ASN A 127 14.63 3.41 0.72
CA ASN A 127 14.95 4.76 0.25
C ASN A 127 14.58 5.82 1.31
N ASN A 128 13.34 5.78 1.82
CA ASN A 128 12.87 6.71 2.86
C ASN A 128 13.66 6.59 4.17
N ARG A 129 14.21 5.41 4.50
CA ARG A 129 15.12 5.25 5.63
C ARG A 129 16.46 5.95 5.38
N ARG A 130 17.04 5.81 4.18
CA ARG A 130 18.30 6.47 3.81
C ARG A 130 18.16 7.98 3.85
N ILE A 131 17.07 8.49 3.28
CA ILE A 131 16.72 9.91 3.26
C ILE A 131 16.60 10.47 4.68
N ARG A 132 15.80 9.82 5.55
CA ARG A 132 15.67 10.22 6.95
C ARG A 132 16.99 10.20 7.71
N LYS A 133 17.83 9.17 7.49
CA LYS A 133 19.15 9.08 8.14
C LYS A 133 20.10 10.18 7.68
N ALA A 134 19.99 10.61 6.42
CA ALA A 134 20.77 11.70 5.86
C ALA A 134 20.16 13.08 6.13
N SER A 135 19.02 13.16 6.84
CA SER A 135 18.27 14.40 7.09
C SER A 135 17.98 15.20 5.81
N CYS A 136 17.79 14.52 4.68
CA CYS A 136 17.49 15.17 3.41
C CYS A 136 15.98 15.19 3.12
N HIS A 137 15.54 16.16 2.32
CA HIS A 137 14.16 16.27 1.89
C HIS A 137 13.86 15.29 0.75
N ALA A 138 12.64 14.75 0.73
CA ALA A 138 12.17 13.84 -0.31
C ALA A 138 10.84 14.32 -0.87
N TYR A 139 10.80 14.44 -2.19
CA TYR A 139 9.62 14.86 -2.93
C TYR A 139 9.25 13.76 -3.92
N PRO A 140 7.98 13.32 -3.97
CA PRO A 140 7.56 12.31 -4.93
C PRO A 140 7.87 12.72 -6.37
N TYR A 141 8.40 11.79 -7.16
CA TYR A 141 8.61 11.97 -8.60
C TYR A 141 8.44 10.65 -9.35
N GLN A 142 8.21 10.75 -10.67
CA GLN A 142 8.22 9.60 -11.55
C GLN A 142 9.59 9.45 -12.21
N LYS A 143 10.20 8.28 -12.10
CA LYS A 143 11.51 8.00 -12.73
C LYS A 143 11.50 8.17 -14.25
N THR A 144 10.36 7.90 -14.87
CA THR A 144 10.10 8.10 -16.30
C THR A 144 10.28 9.55 -16.73
N GLU A 145 9.96 10.51 -15.85
CA GLU A 145 10.14 11.93 -16.13
C GLU A 145 11.62 12.31 -16.21
N ALA A 146 12.43 11.86 -15.24
CA ALA A 146 13.88 12.06 -15.27
C ALA A 146 14.51 11.39 -16.51
N LEU A 147 14.04 10.19 -16.89
CA LEU A 147 14.51 9.52 -18.11
C LEU A 147 14.17 10.31 -19.38
N ALA A 148 12.94 10.84 -19.48
CA ALA A 148 12.48 11.60 -20.63
C ALA A 148 13.31 12.88 -20.87
N ARG A 149 13.65 13.63 -19.81
CA ARG A 149 14.50 14.84 -19.88
C ARG A 149 15.88 14.62 -20.52
N PHE A 150 16.37 13.38 -20.47
CA PHE A 150 17.67 12.99 -21.03
C PHE A 150 17.54 11.97 -22.17
N GLU A 151 16.41 11.93 -22.87
CA GLU A 151 16.19 11.09 -24.06
C GLU A 151 16.47 9.60 -23.81
N ASN A 152 16.10 9.11 -22.62
CA ASN A 152 16.39 7.75 -22.16
C ASN A 152 17.89 7.39 -22.30
N SER A 153 18.76 8.33 -21.93
CA SER A 153 20.21 8.15 -21.94
C SER A 153 20.84 8.62 -20.63
N CYS A 154 22.03 8.09 -20.33
CA CYS A 154 22.85 8.54 -19.22
C CYS A 154 23.18 10.02 -19.40
N ALA A 155 22.86 10.82 -18.39
CA ALA A 155 23.11 12.26 -18.38
C ALA A 155 24.61 12.56 -18.61
N TYR A 156 25.48 11.74 -18.02
CA TYR A 156 26.94 11.93 -18.09
C TYR A 156 27.57 11.43 -19.39
N CYS A 157 27.41 10.15 -19.74
CA CYS A 157 28.12 9.53 -20.87
C CYS A 157 27.25 9.26 -22.10
N GLY A 158 25.93 9.35 -21.99
CA GLY A 158 24.99 9.09 -23.09
C GLY A 158 24.68 7.64 -23.42
N CYS A 159 25.26 6.69 -22.67
CA CYS A 159 24.84 5.29 -22.76
C CYS A 159 23.34 5.15 -22.50
N LYS A 160 22.64 4.33 -23.31
CA LYS A 160 21.18 4.08 -23.17
C LYS A 160 20.86 2.80 -22.38
N GLU A 161 21.87 2.02 -22.04
CA GLU A 161 21.70 0.72 -21.39
C GLU A 161 21.84 0.80 -19.88
N LYS A 162 21.10 -0.09 -19.19
CA LYS A 162 21.19 -0.31 -17.74
C LYS A 162 21.14 1.01 -16.95
N LEU A 163 20.16 1.85 -17.29
CA LEU A 163 19.96 3.13 -16.63
C LEU A 163 19.40 2.96 -15.22
N THR A 164 19.92 3.77 -14.34
CA THR A 164 19.53 3.92 -12.94
C THR A 164 19.27 5.41 -12.66
N ILE A 165 18.83 5.74 -11.45
CA ILE A 165 18.69 7.12 -11.00
C ILE A 165 19.88 7.44 -10.08
N ASP A 166 20.59 8.52 -10.37
CA ASP A 166 21.67 9.08 -9.56
C ASP A 166 21.23 10.41 -8.95
N HIS A 167 21.67 10.68 -7.72
CA HIS A 167 21.51 11.97 -7.07
C HIS A 167 22.67 12.88 -7.48
N PHE A 168 22.36 13.92 -8.24
CA PHE A 168 23.35 14.85 -8.79
C PHE A 168 24.24 15.42 -7.67
N ILE A 169 23.63 16.02 -6.64
CA ILE A 169 24.23 16.23 -5.33
C ILE A 169 23.98 14.97 -4.49
N PRO A 170 25.01 14.27 -4.00
CA PRO A 170 24.83 13.04 -3.22
C PRO A 170 23.96 13.23 -1.98
N ILE A 171 23.12 12.25 -1.65
CA ILE A 171 22.30 12.24 -0.42
C ILE A 171 23.19 12.44 0.83
N THR A 172 24.36 11.82 0.86
CA THR A 172 25.32 11.95 1.97
C THR A 172 25.90 13.35 2.14
N LYS A 173 25.73 14.22 1.14
CA LYS A 173 26.10 15.64 1.16
C LYS A 173 24.87 16.57 1.28
N GLY A 174 23.72 16.03 1.67
CA GLY A 174 22.48 16.79 1.86
C GLY A 174 21.63 16.98 0.61
N GLY A 175 21.97 16.34 -0.51
CA GLY A 175 21.17 16.40 -1.73
C GLY A 175 19.76 15.78 -1.53
N PRO A 176 18.66 16.48 -1.92
CA PRO A 176 17.31 15.95 -1.78
C PRO A 176 16.99 14.86 -2.81
N ASP A 177 16.02 14.01 -2.51
CA ASP A 177 15.46 13.05 -3.46
C ASP A 177 14.27 13.70 -4.19
N CYS A 178 14.56 14.36 -5.31
CA CYS A 178 13.59 15.16 -6.07
C CYS A 178 14.01 15.30 -7.55
N LEU A 179 13.10 15.71 -8.42
CA LEU A 179 13.41 15.98 -9.85
C LEU A 179 14.55 16.98 -10.07
N GLY A 180 14.67 18.01 -9.24
CA GLY A 180 15.74 19.02 -9.32
C GLY A 180 17.12 18.55 -8.85
N ASN A 181 17.26 17.28 -8.44
CA ASN A 181 18.53 16.71 -7.96
C ASN A 181 18.76 15.27 -8.43
N ILE A 182 17.96 14.75 -9.35
CA ILE A 182 18.12 13.40 -9.89
C ILE A 182 18.39 13.44 -11.38
N VAL A 183 19.24 12.53 -11.84
CA VAL A 183 19.53 12.34 -13.26
C VAL A 183 19.58 10.86 -13.60
N PRO A 184 19.21 10.46 -14.83
CA PRO A 184 19.46 9.11 -15.28
C PRO A 184 20.96 8.89 -15.48
N ALA A 185 21.49 7.80 -14.92
CA ALA A 185 22.88 7.42 -15.05
C ALA A 185 23.01 5.91 -15.29
N CYS A 186 23.88 5.50 -16.20
CA CYS A 186 24.20 4.08 -16.33
C CYS A 186 24.92 3.57 -15.07
N ILE A 187 24.86 2.27 -14.80
CA ILE A 187 25.48 1.65 -13.62
C ILE A 187 26.96 2.06 -13.48
N ARG A 188 27.73 2.08 -14.58
CA ARG A 188 29.16 2.43 -14.57
C ARG A 188 29.39 3.86 -14.07
N CYS A 189 28.65 4.84 -14.60
CA CYS A 189 28.78 6.24 -14.19
C CYS A 189 28.30 6.45 -12.75
N ASN A 190 27.15 5.88 -12.37
CA ASN A 190 26.60 6.02 -11.03
C ASN A 190 27.56 5.45 -9.96
N THR A 191 28.07 4.24 -10.18
CA THR A 191 29.05 3.60 -9.28
C THR A 191 30.41 4.28 -9.29
N SER A 192 30.83 4.90 -10.40
CA SER A 192 32.08 5.67 -10.42
C SER A 192 31.95 7.01 -9.69
N LYS A 193 30.79 7.68 -9.81
CA LYS A 193 30.53 8.97 -9.16
C LYS A 193 30.32 8.84 -7.65
N LEU A 194 29.54 7.86 -7.19
CA LEU A 194 29.21 7.66 -5.77
C LEU A 194 28.84 8.98 -5.06
N ASN A 195 29.64 9.38 -4.08
CA ASN A 195 29.48 10.57 -3.25
C ASN A 195 30.45 11.70 -3.64
N HIS A 196 31.16 11.58 -4.77
CA HIS A 196 32.02 12.64 -5.27
C HIS A 196 31.19 13.87 -5.67
N ASP A 197 31.86 15.02 -5.65
CA ASP A 197 31.28 16.23 -6.23
C ASP A 197 31.01 16.00 -7.74
N PRO A 198 29.81 16.32 -8.25
CA PRO A 198 29.45 15.99 -9.63
C PRO A 198 30.34 16.68 -10.67
N LEU A 199 30.75 17.93 -10.44
CA LEU A 199 31.57 18.67 -11.39
C LEU A 199 33.00 18.14 -11.41
N GLN A 200 33.60 17.97 -10.22
CA GLN A 200 34.98 17.47 -10.09
C GLN A 200 35.10 16.06 -10.66
N TRP A 201 34.18 15.16 -10.31
CA TRP A 201 34.16 13.81 -10.86
C TRP A 201 33.93 13.82 -12.36
N TYR A 202 32.96 14.60 -12.86
CA TYR A 202 32.64 14.55 -14.29
C TYR A 202 33.78 15.09 -15.15
N LYS A 203 34.45 16.17 -14.71
CA LYS A 203 35.65 16.71 -15.37
C LYS A 203 36.82 15.73 -15.42
N SER A 204 36.92 14.81 -14.47
CA SER A 204 37.98 13.79 -14.47
C SER A 204 37.67 12.60 -15.37
N GLN A 205 36.48 12.53 -15.99
CA GLN A 205 36.10 11.41 -16.85
C GLN A 205 36.58 11.62 -18.29
N PRO A 206 36.97 10.54 -19.00
CA PRO A 206 37.40 10.65 -20.40
C PRO A 206 36.28 11.06 -21.36
N PHE A 207 35.02 10.92 -20.93
CA PHE A 207 33.82 11.29 -21.70
C PHE A 207 33.19 12.62 -21.24
N TYR A 208 33.94 13.46 -20.52
CA TYR A 208 33.47 14.79 -20.13
C TYR A 208 33.01 15.59 -21.35
N SER A 209 31.84 16.22 -21.26
CA SER A 209 31.32 17.12 -22.27
C SER A 209 30.72 18.36 -21.61
N LYS A 210 31.21 19.54 -22.03
CA LYS A 210 30.64 20.82 -21.60
C LYS A 210 29.17 20.93 -22.01
N GLN A 211 28.78 20.46 -23.20
CA GLN A 211 27.38 20.50 -23.64
C GLN A 211 26.48 19.65 -22.74
N ARG A 212 26.91 18.43 -22.39
CA ARG A 212 26.14 17.55 -21.50
C ARG A 212 26.06 18.12 -20.08
N TRP A 213 27.14 18.70 -19.58
CA TRP A 213 27.14 19.42 -18.30
C TRP A 213 26.09 20.54 -18.28
N GLN A 214 26.08 21.39 -19.31
CA GLN A 214 25.08 22.46 -19.42
C GLN A 214 23.65 21.92 -19.54
N LYS A 215 23.45 20.81 -20.26
CA LYS A 215 22.13 20.14 -20.30
C LYS A 215 21.71 19.67 -18.91
N ILE A 216 22.60 19.02 -18.16
CA ILE A 216 22.31 18.58 -16.78
C ILE A 216 21.86 19.77 -15.93
N LEU A 217 22.64 20.85 -15.93
CA LEU A 217 22.31 22.04 -15.15
C LEU A 217 20.95 22.61 -15.54
N LYS A 218 20.69 22.77 -16.84
CA LYS A 218 19.40 23.25 -17.36
C LYS A 218 18.23 22.39 -16.90
N GLU A 219 18.30 21.07 -17.05
CA GLU A 219 17.22 20.14 -16.68
C GLU A 219 16.96 20.07 -15.17
N LEU A 220 17.95 20.46 -14.36
CA LEU A 220 17.87 20.55 -12.90
C LEU A 220 17.52 21.96 -12.39
N GLY A 221 17.37 22.96 -13.28
CA GLY A 221 17.16 24.36 -12.89
C GLY A 221 18.37 24.98 -12.19
N LYS A 222 19.58 24.58 -12.60
CA LYS A 222 20.87 25.00 -12.05
C LYS A 222 21.72 25.75 -13.08
N THR A 223 22.79 26.36 -12.60
CA THR A 223 23.82 27.09 -13.34
C THR A 223 25.19 26.70 -12.80
N ASP A 224 26.27 27.05 -13.52
CA ASP A 224 27.64 26.79 -13.05
C ASP A 224 27.95 27.45 -11.70
N ALA A 225 27.33 28.60 -11.40
CA ALA A 225 27.54 29.32 -10.16
C ALA A 225 26.82 28.69 -8.96
N ASN A 226 25.75 27.92 -9.20
CA ASN A 226 24.86 27.43 -8.14
C ASN A 226 24.56 25.93 -8.20
N TYR A 227 25.35 25.14 -8.95
CA TYR A 227 25.06 23.72 -9.11
C TYR A 227 25.05 22.92 -7.79
N THR A 228 25.73 23.43 -6.76
CA THR A 228 25.76 22.87 -5.40
C THR A 228 24.60 23.33 -4.52
N GLN A 229 23.86 24.37 -4.91
CA GLN A 229 22.71 24.84 -4.14
C GLN A 229 21.59 23.81 -4.17
N LEU A 230 20.94 23.61 -3.03
CA LEU A 230 19.77 22.74 -2.95
C LEU A 230 18.60 23.43 -3.67
N PRO A 231 17.76 22.67 -4.42
CA PRO A 231 16.57 23.25 -5.02
C PRO A 231 15.71 23.91 -3.93
N LEU A 232 15.31 25.16 -4.18
CA LEU A 232 14.28 25.83 -3.41
C LEU A 232 12.94 25.21 -3.82
N PHE A 233 12.20 24.69 -2.85
CA PHE A 233 10.84 24.18 -3.03
C PHE A 233 9.85 25.18 -2.46
#